data_AF-A0A6J6FME1-F1
#
_entry.id   AF-A0A6J6FME1-F1
#
_cell.length_a   1.000
_cell.length_b   1.000
_cell.length_c   1.000
_cell.angle_alpha   90.00
_cell.angle_beta   90.00
_cell.angle_gamma   90.00
#
_symmetry.space_group_name_H-M   'P 1'
#
loop_
_entity.id
_entity.type
_entity.pdbx_description
1 polymer ?
#
loop_
_entity_poly.entity_id
_entity_poly.type
_entity_poly.pdbx_seq_one_letter_code
_entity_poly.pdbx_strand_id
1 'polypeptide(L)' 'MTHKLVAEVAPRYLERNGGYLRILKLGPRQGDNAPMARIELV' A
#
# COMPACT_ATOMS: atom_id res chain seq x y z
N MET A 1 -9.50 12.42 6.89
CA MET A 1 -9.06 11.38 5.92
C MET A 1 -8.72 12.00 4.57
N THR A 2 -9.66 12.68 3.92
CA THR A 2 -9.51 13.24 2.56
C THR A 2 -8.35 14.24 2.42
N HIS A 3 -8.18 15.14 3.40
CA HIS A 3 -7.10 16.14 3.37
C HIS A 3 -5.71 15.51 3.20
N LYS A 4 -5.40 14.45 3.96
CA LYS A 4 -4.10 13.78 3.90
C LYS A 4 -3.83 13.16 2.52
N LEU A 5 -4.83 12.53 1.92
CA LEU A 5 -4.69 11.92 0.60
C LEU A 5 -4.44 12.96 -0.48
N VAL A 6 -5.17 14.07 -0.45
CA VAL A 6 -5.11 15.10 -1.49
C VAL A 6 -3.91 16.03 -1.30
N ALA A 7 -3.62 16.46 -0.07
CA ALA A 7 -2.57 17.44 0.20
C ALA A 7 -1.18 16.82 0.34
N GLU A 8 -1.06 15.58 0.81
CA GLU A 8 0.25 14.97 1.11
C GLU A 8 0.61 13.82 0.18
N VAL A 9 -0.34 12.96 -0.15
CA VAL A 9 -0.07 11.73 -0.93
C VAL A 9 -0.12 12.01 -2.44
N ALA A 10 -1.15 12.71 -2.93
CA ALA A 10 -1.32 12.98 -4.36
C ALA A 10 -0.14 13.72 -5.02
N PRO A 11 0.47 14.76 -4.40
CA PRO A 11 1.62 15.44 -5.00
C PRO A 11 2.83 14.54 -5.24
N ARG A 12 3.01 13.47 -4.45
CA ARG A 12 4.14 12.53 -4.57
C ARG A 12 4.05 11.64 -5.82
N TYR A 13 2.87 11.57 -6.44
CA TYR A 13 2.57 10.64 -7.53
C TYR A 13 2.20 11.32 -8.85
N LEU A 14 2.35 12.65 -8.95
CA LEU A 14 1.92 13.42 -10.13
C LEU A 14 2.55 12.94 -11.45
N GLU A 15 3.81 12.50 -11.41
CA GLU A 15 4.54 12.06 -12.60
C GLU A 15 4.36 10.55 -12.88
N ARG A 16 3.68 9.81 -11.99
CA ARG A 16 3.52 8.36 -12.11
C ARG A 16 2.11 8.02 -12.61
N ASN A 17 2.05 7.34 -13.75
CA ASN A 17 0.81 6.80 -14.31
C ASN A 17 0.55 5.36 -13.85
N GLY A 18 -0.01 5.18 -12.66
CA GLY A 18 -0.36 3.88 -12.09
C GLY A 18 0.73 3.21 -11.26
N GLY A 19 0.41 2.09 -10.60
CA GLY A 19 1.35 1.38 -9.74
C GLY A 19 1.68 2.08 -8.42
N TYR A 20 0.70 2.78 -7.84
CA TYR A 20 0.86 3.53 -6.58
C TYR A 20 1.00 2.64 -5.33
N LEU A 21 0.62 1.37 -5.45
CA LEU A 21 0.64 0.39 -4.38
C LEU A 21 1.52 -0.79 -4.74
N ARG A 22 2.20 -1.33 -3.73
CA ARG A 22 2.94 -2.58 -3.79
C ARG A 22 2.38 -3.54 -2.76
N ILE A 23 2.21 -4.80 -3.19
CA ILE A 23 1.82 -5.90 -2.30
C ILE A 23 3.03 -6.81 -2.12
N LEU A 24 3.44 -6.99 -0.88
CA LEU A 24 4.48 -7.93 -0.47
C LEU A 24 3.80 -9.12 0.20
N LYS A 25 3.87 -10.30 -0.42
CA LYS A 25 3.36 -11.54 0.19
C LYS A 25 4.22 -11.87 1.40
N LEU A 26 3.57 -12.08 2.54
CA LEU A 26 4.19 -12.50 3.78
C LEU A 26 3.96 -14.01 3.96
N GLY A 27 4.76 -14.61 4.84
CA GLY A 27 4.49 -15.97 5.31
C GLY A 27 3.12 -16.08 5.99
N PRO A 28 2.64 -17.31 6.21
CA PRO A 28 1.36 -17.52 6.87
C PRO A 28 1.36 -16.96 8.31
N ARG A 29 0.20 -16.49 8.76
CA ARG A 29 0.00 -15.99 10.11
C ARG A 29 0.11 -17.12 11.12
N GLN A 30 0.82 -16.86 12.22
CA GLN A 30 0.94 -17.81 13.32
C GLN A 30 -0.43 -18.02 13.99
N GLY A 31 -0.82 -19.28 14.19
CA GLY A 31 -2.06 -19.67 14.88
C GLY A 31 -3.12 -20.24 13.95
N ASP A 32 -3.39 -19.57 12.83
CA ASP A 32 -4.44 -19.95 11.87
C ASP A 32 -3.93 -20.24 10.45
N ASN A 33 -2.62 -20.15 10.24
CA ASN A 33 -1.95 -20.39 8.96
C ASN A 33 -2.52 -19.54 7.80
N ALA A 34 -3.16 -18.41 8.10
CA ALA A 34 -3.79 -17.57 7.09
C ALA A 34 -2.71 -16.91 6.20
N PRO A 35 -2.87 -16.88 4.87
CA PRO A 35 -1.92 -16.21 3.98
C PRO A 35 -1.98 -14.69 4.21
N MET A 36 -0.82 -14.08 4.48
CA MET A 36 -0.72 -12.66 4.78
C MET A 36 -0.03 -11.89 3.65
N ALA A 37 -0.31 -10.59 3.57
CA ALA A 37 0.42 -9.67 2.71
C ALA A 37 0.50 -8.27 3.33
N ARG A 38 1.56 -7.54 3.04
CA ARG A 38 1.73 -6.13 3.40
C ARG A 38 1.48 -5.25 2.18
N ILE A 39 0.67 -4.22 2.33
CA ILE A 39 0.37 -3.25 1.28
C ILE A 39 1.03 -1.92 1.63
N GLU A 40 1.79 -1.36 0.69
CA GLU A 40 2.51 -0.10 0.88
C GLU A 40 2.32 0.83 -0.31
N LEU A 41 2.38 2.14 -0.05
CA LEU A 41 2.51 3.16 -1.08
C LEU A 41 3.95 3.16 -1.61
N VAL A 42 4.13 3.23 -2.94
CA VAL A 42 5.44 3.07 -3.61
C VAL A 42 6.26 4.34 -3.67
#